data_AF-A0A7X6WCJ3-F1
#
_entry.id   AF-A0A7X6WCJ3-F1
#
_cell.length_a   1.000
_cell.length_b   1.000
_cell.length_c   1.000
_cell.angle_alpha   90.00
_cell.angle_beta   90.00
_cell.angle_gamma   90.00
#
_symmetry.space_group_name_H-M   'P 1'
#
loop_
_entity.id
_entity.type
_entity.pdbx_description
1 polymer ?
#
loop_
_entity_poly.entity_id
_entity_poly.type
_entity_poly.pdbx_seq_one_letter_code
_entity_poly.pdbx_strand_id
1 'polypeptide(L)'
;HLLAPIAVAAYSYMALVPIIQPRIMKALTTKEERAIVMTQSKPVSKKVKIIFPIVVTIVVSLLLPSAATLIGMLMFGNLLKECSVTDRLSETAQNALMNIVTIFLGLSVGASAQAEIFLSAQTLKIFLLGVIAFGIGTGAGVVCAKIMNKFSKEKINPLIGGAGVSAVPMAARVAHKVAQEENPSNFLLMYAMGPNVAGVIGSAVAAGILLSLFG
;
A
#
# COMPACT_ATOMS: atom_id res chain seq x y z
N HIS A 1 19.49 -11.20 -10.66
CA HIS A 1 20.72 -10.71 -10.00
C HIS A 1 20.43 -9.57 -9.00
N LEU A 2 19.52 -8.62 -9.25
CA LEU A 2 19.23 -7.53 -8.29
C LEU A 2 18.14 -7.83 -7.23
N LEU A 3 17.67 -9.07 -7.12
CA LEU A 3 16.55 -9.40 -6.22
C LEU A 3 16.86 -9.05 -4.76
N ALA A 4 18.02 -9.48 -4.25
CA ALA A 4 18.43 -9.23 -2.87
C ALA A 4 18.53 -7.72 -2.53
N PRO A 5 19.31 -6.89 -3.26
CA PRO A 5 19.42 -5.48 -2.91
C PRO A 5 18.09 -4.73 -3.04
N ILE A 6 17.23 -5.08 -4.01
CA ILE A 6 15.90 -4.49 -4.15
C ILE A 6 15.00 -4.87 -2.96
N ALA A 7 14.98 -6.15 -2.58
CA ALA A 7 14.15 -6.62 -1.47
C ALA A 7 14.57 -6.00 -0.14
N VAL A 8 15.88 -5.96 0.16
CA VAL A 8 16.39 -5.33 1.38
C VAL A 8 16.03 -3.85 1.40
N ALA A 9 16.28 -3.11 0.30
CA ALA A 9 15.92 -1.70 0.20
C ALA A 9 14.41 -1.48 0.41
N ALA A 10 13.55 -2.29 -0.21
CA ALA A 10 12.10 -2.19 -0.10
C ALA A 10 11.63 -2.29 1.36
N TYR A 11 12.06 -3.33 2.10
CA TYR A 11 11.66 -3.49 3.50
C TYR A 11 12.30 -2.44 4.42
N SER A 12 13.53 -2.00 4.15
CA SER A 12 14.15 -0.88 4.86
C SER A 12 13.33 0.41 4.70
N TYR A 13 12.83 0.73 3.51
CA TYR A 13 12.00 1.93 3.31
C TYR A 13 10.60 1.83 3.88
N MET A 14 10.01 0.65 3.87
CA MET A 14 8.75 0.42 4.59
C MET A 14 8.90 0.69 6.09
N ALA A 15 10.06 0.36 6.69
CA ALA A 15 10.35 0.71 8.08
C ALA A 15 10.60 2.21 8.30
N LEU A 16 11.08 2.92 7.28
CA LEU A 16 11.32 4.37 7.31
C LEU A 16 10.08 5.23 6.99
N VAL A 17 8.94 4.61 6.65
CA VAL A 17 7.63 5.29 6.49
C VAL A 17 7.34 6.30 7.61
N PRO A 18 7.48 5.97 8.90
CA PRO A 18 7.14 6.89 10.00
C PRO A 18 8.09 8.08 10.12
N ILE A 19 9.23 8.02 9.43
CA ILE A 19 10.26 9.06 9.42
C ILE A 19 10.08 9.97 8.20
N ILE A 20 9.85 9.38 7.02
CA ILE A 20 9.75 10.13 5.76
C ILE A 20 8.36 10.75 5.59
N GLN A 21 7.31 9.95 5.78
CA GLN A 21 5.93 10.32 5.45
C GLN A 21 5.44 11.55 6.22
N PRO A 22 5.66 11.70 7.55
CA PRO A 22 5.20 12.88 8.27
C PRO A 22 5.85 14.18 7.79
N ARG A 23 7.13 14.15 7.41
CA ARG A 23 7.84 15.35 6.96
C ARG A 23 7.25 15.87 5.65
N ILE A 24 6.99 14.96 4.70
CA ILE A 24 6.36 15.32 3.42
C ILE A 24 4.93 15.82 3.64
N MET A 25 4.15 15.15 4.50
CA MET A 25 2.80 15.58 4.84
C MET A 25 2.80 17.00 5.44
N LYS A 26 3.65 17.27 6.43
CA LYS A 26 3.75 18.60 7.06
C LYS A 26 4.27 19.68 6.11
N ALA A 27 5.15 19.33 5.18
CA ALA A 27 5.67 20.28 4.19
C ALA A 27 4.63 20.65 3.13
N LEU A 28 3.75 19.72 2.75
CA LEU A 28 2.79 19.92 1.66
C LEU A 28 1.38 20.29 2.12
N THR A 29 1.07 20.23 3.42
CA THR A 29 -0.27 20.50 3.97
C THR A 29 -0.26 21.58 5.05
N THR A 30 -1.35 22.32 5.14
CA THR A 30 -1.59 23.34 6.19
C THR A 30 -2.17 22.71 7.45
N LYS A 31 -2.25 23.46 8.56
CA LYS A 31 -2.87 22.94 9.79
C LYS A 31 -4.38 22.74 9.62
N GLU A 32 -5.01 23.67 8.92
CA GLU A 32 -6.44 23.71 8.61
C GLU A 32 -6.84 22.50 7.77
N GLU A 33 -6.05 22.16 6.75
CA GLU A 33 -6.28 20.95 5.93
C GLU A 33 -6.14 19.66 6.74
N ARG A 34 -5.19 19.62 7.68
CA ARG A 34 -4.94 18.44 8.53
C ARG A 34 -6.00 18.27 9.62
N ALA A 35 -6.66 19.34 10.03
CA ALA A 35 -7.74 19.35 11.00
C ALA A 35 -9.10 18.94 10.41
N ILE A 36 -9.22 18.73 9.09
CA ILE A 36 -10.46 18.27 8.44
C ILE A 36 -10.90 16.94 9.06
N VAL A 37 -12.11 16.92 9.62
CA VAL A 37 -12.76 15.75 10.20
C VAL A 37 -13.54 15.02 9.11
N MET A 38 -13.31 13.72 8.99
CA MET A 38 -13.97 12.89 7.99
C MET A 38 -15.32 12.38 8.48
N THR A 39 -16.30 12.34 7.57
CA THR A 39 -17.65 11.81 7.80
C THR A 39 -17.64 10.29 7.77
N GLN A 40 -18.40 9.67 8.68
CA GLN A 40 -18.50 8.21 8.80
C GLN A 40 -18.91 7.54 7.50
N SER A 41 -18.15 6.54 7.08
CA SER A 41 -18.47 5.70 5.93
C SER A 41 -19.77 4.92 6.19
N LYS A 42 -20.65 4.85 5.18
CA LYS A 42 -21.86 4.02 5.26
C LYS A 42 -21.46 2.54 5.43
N PRO A 43 -22.23 1.76 6.21
CA PRO A 43 -21.98 0.32 6.33
C PRO A 43 -22.09 -0.36 4.96
N VAL A 44 -21.08 -1.14 4.60
CA VAL A 44 -21.04 -1.87 3.33
C VAL A 44 -21.66 -3.24 3.53
N SER A 45 -22.58 -3.62 2.63
CA SER A 45 -23.25 -4.92 2.71
C SER A 45 -22.28 -6.07 2.44
N LYS A 46 -22.55 -7.22 3.08
CA LYS A 46 -21.74 -8.44 2.89
C LYS A 46 -21.68 -8.88 1.42
N LYS A 47 -22.78 -8.71 0.68
CA LYS A 47 -22.85 -9.02 -0.76
C LYS A 47 -21.81 -8.21 -1.55
N VAL A 48 -21.68 -6.91 -1.28
CA VAL A 48 -20.70 -6.05 -1.95
C VAL A 48 -19.27 -6.49 -1.64
N LYS A 49 -18.98 -6.86 -0.39
CA LYS A 49 -17.64 -7.34 -0.01
C LYS A 49 -17.23 -8.64 -0.71
N ILE A 50 -18.19 -9.55 -0.96
CA ILE A 50 -17.95 -10.81 -1.69
C ILE A 50 -17.82 -10.57 -3.20
N ILE A 51 -18.66 -9.70 -3.76
CA ILE A 51 -18.65 -9.40 -5.21
C ILE A 51 -17.40 -8.61 -5.61
N PHE A 52 -16.91 -7.72 -4.74
CA PHE A 52 -15.74 -6.88 -5.00
C PHE A 52 -14.51 -7.65 -5.52
N PRO A 53 -13.96 -8.67 -4.82
CA PRO A 53 -12.79 -9.39 -5.31
C PRO A 53 -13.02 -10.11 -6.64
N ILE A 54 -14.24 -10.61 -6.89
CA ILE A 54 -14.59 -11.30 -8.13
C ILE A 54 -14.56 -10.31 -9.30
N VAL A 55 -15.24 -9.17 -9.16
CA VAL A 55 -15.31 -8.14 -10.21
C VAL A 55 -13.93 -7.56 -10.49
N VAL A 56 -13.16 -7.23 -9.45
CA VAL A 56 -11.80 -6.70 -9.63
C VAL A 56 -10.92 -7.69 -10.37
N THR A 57 -10.99 -8.98 -10.03
CA THR A 57 -10.22 -10.02 -10.73
C THR A 57 -10.59 -10.11 -12.21
N ILE A 58 -11.88 -10.12 -12.53
CA ILE A 58 -12.36 -10.21 -13.92
C ILE A 58 -11.92 -8.97 -14.71
N VAL A 59 -12.17 -7.78 -14.17
CA VAL A 59 -11.84 -6.51 -14.85
C VAL A 59 -10.34 -6.40 -15.09
N VAL A 60 -9.51 -6.66 -14.08
CA VAL A 60 -8.05 -6.57 -14.24
C VAL A 60 -7.53 -7.66 -15.18
N SER A 61 -8.04 -8.88 -15.11
CA SER A 61 -7.57 -9.96 -15.99
C SER A 61 -7.92 -9.71 -17.46
N LEU A 62 -9.06 -9.07 -17.75
CA LEU A 62 -9.46 -8.72 -19.12
C LEU A 62 -8.66 -7.53 -19.66
N LEU A 63 -8.37 -6.52 -18.83
CA LEU A 63 -7.64 -5.32 -19.25
C LEU A 63 -6.12 -5.51 -19.27
N LEU A 64 -5.59 -6.30 -18.34
CA LEU A 64 -4.16 -6.47 -18.11
C LEU A 64 -3.85 -7.92 -17.67
N PRO A 65 -3.80 -8.87 -18.61
CA PRO A 65 -3.57 -10.29 -18.32
C PRO A 65 -2.27 -10.55 -17.53
N SER A 66 -1.23 -9.74 -17.74
CA SER A 66 0.05 -9.83 -17.01
C SER A 66 -0.08 -9.54 -15.51
N ALA A 67 -1.10 -8.80 -15.07
CA ALA A 67 -1.41 -8.56 -13.66
C ALA A 67 -2.32 -9.63 -13.05
N ALA A 68 -2.88 -10.54 -13.86
CA ALA A 68 -3.94 -11.45 -13.44
C ALA A 68 -3.49 -12.39 -12.31
N THR A 69 -2.24 -12.86 -12.34
CA THR A 69 -1.70 -13.73 -11.27
C THR A 69 -1.55 -12.98 -9.95
N LEU A 70 -1.03 -11.75 -9.98
CA LEU A 70 -0.82 -10.93 -8.78
C LEU A 70 -2.16 -10.50 -8.15
N ILE A 71 -3.04 -9.90 -8.95
CA ILE A 71 -4.35 -9.43 -8.48
C ILE A 71 -5.27 -10.61 -8.16
N GLY A 72 -5.23 -11.69 -8.95
CA GLY A 72 -6.04 -12.87 -8.71
C GLY A 72 -5.71 -13.54 -7.37
N MET A 73 -4.43 -13.71 -7.03
CA MET A 73 -4.06 -14.28 -5.72
C MET A 73 -4.41 -13.36 -4.55
N LEU A 74 -4.26 -12.03 -4.72
CA LEU A 74 -4.67 -11.05 -3.72
C LEU A 74 -6.18 -11.09 -3.46
N MET A 75 -6.97 -11.09 -4.54
CA MET A 75 -8.43 -11.13 -4.47
C MET A 75 -8.96 -12.49 -4.02
N PHE A 76 -8.26 -13.58 -4.31
CA PHE A 76 -8.58 -14.90 -3.76
C PHE A 76 -8.45 -14.93 -2.24
N GLY A 77 -7.35 -14.37 -1.70
CA GLY A 77 -7.21 -14.20 -0.25
C GLY A 77 -8.33 -13.34 0.36
N ASN A 78 -8.73 -12.27 -0.33
CA ASN A 78 -9.86 -11.43 0.09
C ASN A 78 -11.19 -12.22 0.07
N LEU A 79 -11.42 -13.04 -0.96
CA LEU A 79 -12.63 -13.85 -1.09
C LEU A 79 -12.70 -14.93 0.01
N LEU A 80 -11.58 -15.59 0.35
CA LEU A 80 -11.52 -16.55 1.45
C LEU A 80 -11.93 -15.93 2.79
N LYS A 81 -11.58 -14.66 2.99
CA LYS A 81 -11.94 -13.91 4.19
C LYS A 81 -13.41 -13.48 4.21
N GLU A 82 -13.94 -13.03 3.07
CA GLU A 82 -15.28 -12.40 3.02
C GLU A 82 -16.42 -13.39 2.75
N CYS A 83 -16.15 -14.59 2.21
CA CYS A 83 -17.18 -15.57 1.86
C CYS A 83 -17.79 -16.31 3.06
N SER A 84 -17.18 -16.22 4.25
CA SER A 84 -17.64 -16.79 5.54
C SER A 84 -18.00 -18.29 5.56
N VAL A 85 -17.56 -19.04 4.55
CA VAL A 85 -17.70 -20.51 4.48
C VAL A 85 -16.33 -21.20 4.48
N THR A 86 -15.25 -20.41 4.42
CA THR A 86 -13.86 -20.89 4.35
C THR A 86 -13.01 -20.40 5.51
N ASP A 87 -13.59 -20.23 6.70
CA ASP A 87 -12.88 -19.67 7.87
C ASP A 87 -11.57 -20.43 8.18
N ARG A 88 -11.60 -21.77 8.16
CA ARG A 88 -10.40 -22.62 8.33
C ARG A 88 -9.32 -22.34 7.28
N LEU A 89 -9.70 -22.14 6.03
CA LEU A 89 -8.76 -21.83 4.95
C LEU A 89 -8.21 -20.40 5.10
N SER A 90 -9.07 -19.42 5.39
CA SER A 90 -8.65 -18.03 5.62
C SER A 90 -7.68 -17.93 6.79
N GLU A 91 -7.97 -18.61 7.90
CA GLU A 91 -7.11 -18.62 9.08
C GLU A 91 -5.77 -19.33 8.81
N THR A 92 -5.80 -20.46 8.11
CA THR A 92 -4.57 -21.17 7.72
C THR A 92 -3.72 -20.32 6.77
N ALA A 93 -4.36 -19.66 5.80
CA ALA A 93 -3.69 -18.81 4.81
C ALA A 93 -3.03 -17.58 5.46
N GLN A 94 -3.73 -16.88 6.36
CA GLN A 94 -3.21 -15.65 6.97
C GLN A 94 -2.17 -15.89 8.08
N ASN A 95 -2.17 -17.08 8.68
CA ASN A 95 -1.27 -17.45 9.77
C ASN A 95 -0.22 -18.47 9.32
N ALA A 96 -0.53 -19.77 9.46
CA ALA A 96 0.45 -20.85 9.30
C ALA A 96 1.13 -20.85 7.93
N LEU A 97 0.34 -20.77 6.85
CA LEU A 97 0.87 -20.78 5.49
C LEU A 97 1.69 -19.52 5.20
N MET A 98 1.20 -18.34 5.60
CA MET A 98 1.94 -17.08 5.46
C MET A 98 3.30 -17.15 6.17
N ASN A 99 3.33 -17.65 7.40
CA ASN A 99 4.57 -17.77 8.18
C ASN A 99 5.58 -18.73 7.52
N ILE A 100 5.12 -19.90 7.07
CA ILE A 100 5.97 -20.89 6.39
C ILE A 100 6.57 -20.30 5.11
N VAL A 101 5.72 -19.73 4.24
CA VAL A 101 6.18 -19.15 2.97
C VAL A 101 7.10 -17.95 3.21
N THR A 102 6.85 -17.15 4.24
CA THR A 102 7.70 -16.01 4.62
C THR A 102 9.11 -16.47 5.02
N ILE A 103 9.23 -17.55 5.80
CA ILE A 103 10.54 -18.12 6.17
C ILE A 103 11.30 -18.54 4.91
N PHE A 104 10.66 -19.29 4.01
CA PHE A 104 11.31 -19.74 2.78
C PHE A 104 11.67 -18.58 1.85
N LEU A 105 10.80 -17.57 1.73
CA LEU A 105 11.08 -16.38 0.93
C LEU A 105 12.26 -15.60 1.51
N GLY A 106 12.28 -15.38 2.83
CA GLY A 106 13.36 -14.68 3.52
C GLY A 106 14.70 -15.39 3.35
N LEU A 107 14.72 -16.72 3.53
CA LEU A 107 15.93 -17.53 3.31
C LEU A 107 16.38 -17.47 1.85
N SER A 108 15.45 -17.57 0.89
CA SER A 108 15.77 -17.52 -0.54
C SER A 108 16.33 -16.17 -0.97
N VAL A 109 15.73 -15.07 -0.49
CA VAL A 109 16.23 -13.70 -0.74
C VAL A 109 17.60 -13.52 -0.10
N GLY A 110 17.78 -13.96 1.15
CA GLY A 110 19.06 -13.91 1.86
C GLY A 110 20.16 -14.72 1.17
N ALA A 111 19.84 -15.93 0.69
CA ALA A 111 20.77 -16.77 -0.05
C ALA A 111 21.21 -16.13 -1.39
N SER A 112 20.38 -15.28 -1.98
CA SER A 112 20.71 -14.53 -3.19
C SER A 112 21.55 -13.26 -2.94
N ALA A 113 21.85 -12.91 -1.68
CA ALA A 113 22.60 -11.71 -1.29
C ALA A 113 24.12 -11.94 -1.37
N GLN A 114 24.65 -12.09 -2.60
CA GLN A 114 26.09 -12.19 -2.82
C GLN A 114 26.80 -10.86 -2.53
N ALA A 115 27.96 -10.91 -1.87
CA ALA A 115 28.70 -9.73 -1.42
C ALA A 115 29.04 -8.77 -2.56
N GLU A 116 29.44 -9.30 -3.72
CA GLU A 116 29.82 -8.51 -4.91
C GLU A 116 28.66 -7.67 -5.46
N ILE A 117 27.44 -8.23 -5.43
CA ILE A 117 26.23 -7.54 -5.90
C ILE A 117 25.78 -6.52 -4.86
N PHE A 118 25.84 -6.89 -3.57
CA PHE A 118 25.37 -6.06 -2.48
C PHE A 118 26.27 -4.84 -2.24
N LEU A 119 27.60 -5.03 -2.26
CA LEU A 119 28.61 -4.00 -2.08
C LEU A 119 28.95 -3.28 -3.41
N SER A 120 27.93 -2.96 -4.18
CA SER A 120 28.08 -2.26 -5.46
C SER A 120 27.54 -0.83 -5.38
N ALA A 121 28.12 0.06 -6.19
CA ALA A 121 27.56 1.41 -6.38
C ALA A 121 26.12 1.39 -6.91
N GLN A 122 25.72 0.30 -7.59
CA GLN A 122 24.36 0.10 -8.07
C GLN A 122 23.38 -0.11 -6.91
N THR A 123 23.76 -0.87 -5.88
CA THR A 123 22.93 -1.03 -4.68
C THR A 123 22.69 0.31 -3.99
N LEU A 124 23.72 1.15 -3.83
CA LEU A 124 23.55 2.48 -3.26
C LEU A 124 22.54 3.34 -4.06
N LYS A 125 22.56 3.25 -5.41
CA LYS A 125 21.58 3.93 -6.26
C LYS A 125 20.16 3.40 -6.04
N ILE A 126 19.96 2.08 -5.93
CA ILE A 126 18.66 1.46 -5.63
C ILE A 126 18.13 2.01 -4.31
N PHE A 127 19.01 2.10 -3.31
CA PHE A 127 18.66 2.68 -2.04
C PHE A 127 18.20 4.14 -2.21
N LEU A 128 19.03 5.02 -2.77
CA LEU A 128 18.67 6.42 -2.93
C LEU A 128 17.36 6.63 -3.72
N LEU A 129 17.18 5.88 -4.82
CA LEU A 129 15.97 5.93 -5.64
C LEU A 129 14.73 5.49 -4.85
N GLY A 130 14.82 4.48 -3.99
CA GLY A 130 13.70 4.03 -3.18
C GLY A 130 13.19 5.08 -2.19
N VAL A 131 14.10 5.82 -1.53
CA VAL A 131 13.72 6.93 -0.64
C VAL A 131 13.01 8.05 -1.42
N ILE A 132 13.57 8.42 -2.57
CA ILE A 132 13.00 9.47 -3.43
C ILE A 132 11.64 9.03 -3.96
N ALA A 133 11.51 7.79 -4.45
CA ALA A 133 10.26 7.23 -4.93
C ALA A 133 9.18 7.23 -3.84
N PHE A 134 9.53 6.89 -2.60
CA PHE A 134 8.61 6.96 -1.46
C PHE A 134 8.16 8.39 -1.17
N GLY A 135 9.10 9.35 -1.19
CA GLY A 135 8.81 10.77 -1.01
C GLY A 135 7.87 11.31 -2.08
N ILE A 136 8.14 10.99 -3.35
CA ILE A 136 7.29 11.35 -4.50
C ILE A 136 5.92 10.70 -4.37
N GLY A 137 5.83 9.40 -4.05
CA GLY A 137 4.56 8.70 -3.90
C GLY A 137 3.68 9.31 -2.80
N THR A 138 4.27 9.61 -1.63
CA THR A 138 3.57 10.29 -0.53
C THR A 138 3.10 11.68 -0.96
N GLY A 139 4.00 12.47 -1.58
CA GLY A 139 3.70 13.83 -2.00
C GLY A 139 2.64 13.89 -3.09
N ALA A 140 2.73 13.02 -4.10
CA ALA A 140 1.75 12.89 -5.17
C ALA A 140 0.38 12.48 -4.63
N GLY A 141 0.33 11.56 -3.65
CA GLY A 141 -0.92 11.19 -2.98
C GLY A 141 -1.58 12.37 -2.26
N VAL A 142 -0.80 13.16 -1.50
CA VAL A 142 -1.28 14.38 -0.83
C VAL A 142 -1.77 15.42 -1.84
N VAL A 143 -1.00 15.67 -2.89
CA VAL A 143 -1.36 16.63 -3.96
C VAL A 143 -2.63 16.18 -4.67
N CYS A 144 -2.77 14.89 -4.96
CA CYS A 144 -3.98 14.32 -5.56
C CYS A 144 -5.21 14.58 -4.67
N ALA A 145 -5.11 14.35 -3.36
CA ALA A 145 -6.19 14.66 -2.42
C ALA A 145 -6.54 16.16 -2.40
N LYS A 146 -5.54 17.04 -2.51
CA LYS A 146 -5.78 18.49 -2.64
C LYS A 146 -6.47 18.87 -3.95
N ILE A 147 -6.10 18.22 -5.05
CA ILE A 147 -6.76 18.44 -6.35
C ILE A 147 -8.22 17.97 -6.25
N MET A 148 -8.48 16.79 -5.68
CA MET A 148 -9.84 16.30 -5.45
C MET A 148 -10.67 17.29 -4.62
N ASN A 149 -10.06 17.94 -3.62
CA ASN A 149 -10.73 18.97 -2.83
C ASN A 149 -11.17 20.20 -3.62
N LYS A 150 -10.58 20.49 -4.79
CA LYS A 150 -11.04 21.61 -5.63
C LYS A 150 -12.39 21.32 -6.31
N PHE A 151 -12.72 20.05 -6.52
CA PHE A 151 -13.92 19.63 -7.26
C PHE A 151 -14.96 18.92 -6.38
N SER A 152 -14.57 18.43 -5.19
CA SER A 152 -15.48 17.75 -4.27
C SER A 152 -16.25 18.72 -3.38
N LYS A 153 -17.55 18.44 -3.19
CA LYS A 153 -18.41 19.12 -2.20
C LYS A 153 -17.98 18.79 -0.77
N GLU A 154 -17.64 17.51 -0.53
CA GLU A 154 -17.10 17.04 0.74
C GLU A 154 -15.58 17.03 0.69
N LYS A 155 -14.94 17.79 1.58
CA LYS A 155 -13.47 17.89 1.62
C LYS A 155 -12.88 16.62 2.23
N ILE A 156 -11.86 16.10 1.58
CA ILE A 156 -11.06 14.96 2.00
C ILE A 156 -9.83 15.51 2.74
N ASN A 157 -9.52 14.95 3.92
CA ASN A 157 -8.30 15.29 4.62
C ASN A 157 -7.07 14.87 3.77
N PRO A 158 -6.17 15.79 3.35
CA PRO A 158 -5.06 15.44 2.46
C PRO A 158 -4.07 14.41 3.03
N LEU A 159 -4.05 14.20 4.36
CA LEU A 159 -3.26 13.14 5.00
C LEU A 159 -3.70 11.73 4.54
N ILE A 160 -4.97 11.57 4.17
CA ILE A 160 -5.50 10.33 3.60
C ILE A 160 -4.87 10.03 2.24
N GLY A 161 -4.58 11.07 1.44
CA GLY A 161 -3.88 10.92 0.16
C GLY A 161 -2.46 10.38 0.35
N GLY A 162 -1.74 10.89 1.34
CA GLY A 162 -0.40 10.39 1.67
C GLY A 162 -0.39 8.96 2.22
N ALA A 163 -1.52 8.46 2.73
CA ALA A 163 -1.67 7.06 3.17
C ALA A 163 -1.81 6.06 2.01
N GLY A 164 -1.90 6.53 0.77
CA GLY A 164 -1.97 5.70 -0.43
C GLY A 164 -0.69 4.91 -0.75
N VAL A 165 0.42 5.20 -0.08
CA VAL A 165 1.62 4.36 -0.19
C VAL A 165 1.35 3.02 0.50
N SER A 166 1.55 1.92 -0.23
CA SER A 166 1.10 0.55 0.10
C SER A 166 1.81 -0.12 1.30
N ALA A 167 2.24 0.64 2.31
CA ALA A 167 2.79 0.14 3.55
C ALA A 167 1.64 -0.12 4.55
N VAL A 168 0.99 -1.27 4.40
CA VAL A 168 -0.14 -1.68 5.25
C VAL A 168 0.36 -2.25 6.59
N PRO A 169 -0.24 -1.91 7.74
CA PRO A 169 -1.17 -0.80 7.99
C PRO A 169 -0.46 0.52 8.36
N MET A 170 0.88 0.54 8.31
CA MET A 170 1.70 1.61 8.91
C MET A 170 1.46 2.98 8.28
N ALA A 171 1.33 3.11 6.96
CA ALA A 171 1.09 4.39 6.31
C ALA A 171 -0.22 5.06 6.78
N ALA A 172 -1.26 4.26 7.01
CA ALA A 172 -2.52 4.75 7.56
C ALA A 172 -2.40 5.12 9.06
N ARG A 173 -1.64 4.35 9.84
CA ARG A 173 -1.35 4.67 11.25
C ARG A 173 -0.54 5.96 11.38
N VAL A 174 0.41 6.20 10.50
CA VAL A 174 1.21 7.42 10.48
C VAL A 174 0.36 8.63 10.10
N ALA A 175 -0.49 8.52 9.08
CA ALA A 175 -1.46 9.57 8.73
C ALA A 175 -2.40 9.87 9.92
N HIS A 176 -2.87 8.85 10.62
CA HIS A 176 -3.69 9.00 11.82
C HIS A 176 -2.96 9.72 12.95
N LYS A 177 -1.70 9.34 13.22
CA LYS A 177 -0.88 10.00 14.23
C LYS A 177 -0.68 11.49 13.92
N VAL A 178 -0.33 11.82 12.66
CA VAL A 178 -0.13 13.21 12.23
C VAL A 178 -1.43 14.02 12.34
N ALA A 179 -2.59 13.41 12.10
CA ALA A 179 -3.88 14.07 12.31
C ALA A 179 -4.17 14.33 13.80
N GLN A 180 -3.87 13.36 14.66
CA GLN A 180 -4.06 13.51 16.11
C GLN A 180 -3.12 14.55 16.73
N GLU A 181 -1.92 14.73 16.18
CA GLU A 181 -1.00 15.81 16.58
C GLU A 181 -1.61 17.21 16.33
N GLU A 182 -2.48 17.37 15.33
CA GLU A 182 -3.13 18.66 15.02
C GLU A 182 -4.54 18.78 15.63
N ASN A 183 -5.27 17.67 15.73
CA ASN A 183 -6.59 17.59 16.38
C ASN A 183 -6.75 16.22 17.07
N PRO A 184 -6.68 16.16 18.42
CA PRO A 184 -6.77 14.92 19.19
C PRO A 184 -8.06 14.11 18.95
N SER A 185 -9.16 14.77 18.55
CA SER A 185 -10.45 14.14 18.25
C SER A 185 -10.57 13.65 16.81
N ASN A 186 -9.54 13.82 15.97
CA ASN A 186 -9.58 13.44 14.55
C ASN A 186 -9.06 12.01 14.31
N PHE A 187 -9.98 11.06 14.13
CA PHE A 187 -9.66 9.65 13.90
C PHE A 187 -9.66 9.29 12.42
N LEU A 188 -8.48 9.37 11.79
CA LEU A 188 -8.32 9.07 10.36
C LEU A 188 -8.10 7.59 10.00
N LEU A 189 -7.75 6.72 10.95
CA LEU A 189 -7.26 5.37 10.63
C LEU A 189 -8.22 4.59 9.71
N MET A 190 -9.52 4.59 10.02
CA MET A 190 -10.53 3.86 9.23
C MET A 190 -10.69 4.39 7.81
N TYR A 191 -10.49 5.70 7.60
CA TYR A 191 -10.58 6.35 6.30
C TYR A 191 -9.28 6.18 5.49
N ALA A 192 -8.14 6.30 6.15
CA ALA A 192 -6.81 6.16 5.54
C ALA A 192 -6.51 4.73 5.07
N MET A 193 -7.20 3.72 5.64
CA MET A 193 -7.08 2.33 5.17
C MET A 193 -7.61 2.13 3.75
N GLY A 194 -8.59 2.93 3.30
CA GLY A 194 -9.12 2.85 1.93
C GLY A 194 -8.03 3.07 0.87
N PRO A 195 -7.39 4.25 0.84
CA PRO A 195 -6.28 4.49 -0.08
C PRO A 195 -5.08 3.59 0.14
N ASN A 196 -4.79 3.16 1.37
CA ASN A 196 -3.68 2.23 1.62
C ASN A 196 -3.91 0.87 0.92
N VAL A 197 -5.13 0.34 0.98
CA VAL A 197 -5.53 -0.87 0.23
C VAL A 197 -5.53 -0.61 -1.28
N ALA A 198 -6.03 0.55 -1.72
CA ALA A 198 -5.97 0.94 -3.13
C ALA A 198 -4.53 1.01 -3.66
N GLY A 199 -3.58 1.45 -2.82
CA GLY A 199 -2.15 1.43 -3.11
C GLY A 199 -1.59 0.03 -3.36
N VAL A 200 -2.01 -0.97 -2.57
CA VAL A 200 -1.60 -2.38 -2.79
C VAL A 200 -2.09 -2.88 -4.16
N ILE A 201 -3.35 -2.60 -4.49
CA ILE A 201 -3.93 -2.94 -5.80
C ILE A 201 -3.20 -2.20 -6.92
N GLY A 202 -2.96 -0.89 -6.75
CA GLY A 202 -2.26 -0.05 -7.73
C GLY A 202 -0.84 -0.51 -8.00
N SER A 203 -0.10 -0.92 -6.97
CA SER A 203 1.26 -1.49 -7.11
C SER A 203 1.25 -2.78 -7.93
N ALA A 204 0.27 -3.67 -7.73
CA ALA A 204 0.15 -4.90 -8.51
C ALA A 204 -0.24 -4.63 -9.98
N VAL A 205 -1.12 -3.65 -10.24
CA VAL A 205 -1.45 -3.21 -11.60
C VAL A 205 -0.22 -2.59 -12.29
N ALA A 206 0.50 -1.70 -11.61
CA ALA A 206 1.73 -1.10 -12.13
C ALA A 206 2.79 -2.18 -12.45
N ALA A 207 2.96 -3.17 -11.57
CA ALA A 207 3.84 -4.31 -11.82
C ALA A 207 3.39 -5.09 -13.07
N GLY A 208 2.10 -5.35 -13.24
CA GLY A 208 1.58 -6.00 -14.45
C GLY A 208 1.82 -5.21 -15.73
N ILE A 209 1.70 -3.88 -15.70
CA ILE A 209 2.03 -3.03 -16.85
C ILE A 209 3.51 -3.16 -17.19
N LEU A 210 4.39 -3.10 -16.19
CA LEU A 210 5.83 -3.28 -16.40
C LEU A 210 6.16 -4.67 -16.94
N LEU A 211 5.49 -5.74 -16.44
CA LEU A 211 5.62 -7.09 -16.98
C LEU A 211 5.14 -7.18 -18.43
N SER A 212 4.07 -6.47 -18.82
CA SER A 212 3.61 -6.46 -20.20
C SER A 212 4.54 -5.70 -21.15
N LEU A 213 5.30 -4.72 -20.64
CA LEU A 213 6.20 -3.89 -21.44
C LEU A 213 7.62 -4.47 -21.53
N PHE A 214 8.08 -5.15 -20.49
CA PHE A 214 9.47 -5.59 -20.34
C PHE A 214 9.64 -7.09 -20.09
N GLY A 215 8.54 -7.82 -19.86
CA GLY A 215 8.52 -9.25 -19.56
C GLY A 215 8.16 -10.13 -20.75
#